data_AF-A0A9P0CGI1-F1
#
_entry.id   AF-A0A9P0CGI1-F1
#
_cell.length_a   1.000
_cell.length_b   1.000
_cell.length_c   1.000
_cell.angle_alpha   90.00
_cell.angle_beta   90.00
_cell.angle_gamma   90.00
#
_symmetry.space_group_name_H-M   'P 1'
#
loop_
_entity.id
_entity.type
_entity.pdbx_description
1 polymer ?
#
loop_
_entity_poly.entity_id
_entity_poly.type
_entity_poly.pdbx_seq_one_letter_code
_entity_poly.pdbx_strand_id
1 'polypeptide(L)'
;MPGIAPSLPTDAQSVDPAYAMEHASENFITCEVMLGTTTTESYSDFSANDIQYGFEEDQRNRVLRTYIRNAYIYHLNEIFSAVKNEYTDWDKPIQHPINIRDSTMEALSDGHTVSPLVRRLGSIRGEDLTYILGLPLVGGLPHFPQNFSRQDLGIAEAMLNFVSNFAKSGDPNAPTPGSKDTSPPDYGTNKEKTRYKGLVWEPYEIGTQFYLSVSK
;
A
#
# COMPACT_ATOMS: atom_id res chain seq x y z
N MET A 1 -17.97 0.49 -9.63
CA MET A 1 -18.19 0.83 -8.22
C MET A 1 -18.98 -0.27 -7.55
N PRO A 2 -18.71 -0.58 -6.27
CA PRO A 2 -19.50 -1.56 -5.52
C PRO A 2 -20.99 -1.16 -5.54
N GLY A 3 -21.87 -2.13 -5.77
CA GLY A 3 -23.33 -1.88 -5.83
C GLY A 3 -23.94 -1.52 -4.47
N ILE A 4 -23.24 -1.83 -3.38
CA ILE A 4 -23.59 -1.46 -2.01
C ILE A 4 -22.31 -0.96 -1.33
N ALA A 5 -22.33 0.29 -0.88
CA ALA A 5 -21.23 0.95 -0.20
C ALA A 5 -21.74 2.07 0.70
N PRO A 6 -20.93 2.56 1.66
CA PRO A 6 -21.24 3.78 2.38
C PRO A 6 -21.60 4.89 1.39
N SER A 7 -22.74 5.54 1.63
CA SER A 7 -23.21 6.68 0.85
C SER A 7 -23.38 7.88 1.76
N LEU A 8 -23.23 9.07 1.19
CA LEU A 8 -23.56 10.29 1.91
C LEU A 8 -25.06 10.29 2.23
N PRO A 9 -25.46 10.49 3.49
CA PRO A 9 -26.85 10.72 3.84
C PRO A 9 -27.41 11.87 3.01
N THR A 10 -28.67 11.80 2.59
CA THR A 10 -29.32 12.86 1.79
C THR A 10 -29.63 14.14 2.57
N ASP A 11 -29.24 14.21 3.84
CA ASP A 11 -29.47 15.38 4.69
C ASP A 11 -28.61 16.56 4.26
N ALA A 12 -29.17 17.77 4.31
CA ALA A 12 -28.50 19.00 3.86
C ALA A 12 -27.23 19.38 4.67
N GLN A 13 -26.98 18.70 5.78
CA GLN A 13 -25.78 18.85 6.62
C GLN A 13 -24.69 17.83 6.30
N SER A 14 -24.94 16.84 5.43
CA SER A 14 -23.92 15.89 5.04
C SER A 14 -22.91 16.56 4.12
N VAL A 15 -21.65 16.55 4.55
CA VAL A 15 -20.54 17.12 3.79
C VAL A 15 -19.75 15.98 3.17
N ASP A 16 -19.38 16.13 1.90
CA ASP A 16 -18.48 15.19 1.23
C ASP A 16 -17.20 14.99 2.08
N PRO A 17 -16.82 13.75 2.44
CA PRO A 17 -15.63 13.51 3.25
C PRO A 17 -14.37 14.12 2.64
N ALA A 18 -14.28 14.19 1.31
CA ALA A 18 -13.15 14.82 0.63
C ALA A 18 -13.08 16.32 0.91
N TYR A 19 -14.22 17.02 0.88
CA TYR A 19 -14.30 18.44 1.23
C TYR A 19 -14.08 18.66 2.73
N ALA A 20 -14.64 17.81 3.58
CA ALA A 20 -14.51 17.90 5.03
C ALA A 20 -13.04 17.73 5.48
N MET A 21 -12.29 16.78 4.89
CA MET A 21 -10.87 16.60 5.23
C MET A 21 -10.02 17.84 4.92
N GLU A 22 -10.37 18.60 3.89
CA GLU A 22 -9.63 19.79 3.47
C GLU A 22 -10.06 21.06 4.22
N HIS A 23 -11.35 21.21 4.54
CA HIS A 23 -11.91 22.47 5.04
C HIS A 23 -12.46 22.39 6.47
N ALA A 24 -12.61 21.20 7.04
CA ALA A 24 -13.26 20.98 8.33
C ALA A 24 -12.53 19.90 9.14
N SER A 25 -11.21 20.07 9.32
CA SER A 25 -10.38 19.17 10.14
C SER A 25 -10.88 19.02 11.58
N GLU A 26 -11.57 20.04 12.12
CA GLU A 26 -12.18 20.02 13.45
C GLU A 26 -13.31 18.99 13.60
N ASN A 27 -13.92 18.55 12.50
CA ASN A 27 -14.95 17.50 12.51
C ASN A 27 -14.35 16.09 12.64
N PHE A 28 -13.03 15.96 12.50
CA PHE A 28 -12.32 14.69 12.64
C PHE A 28 -11.70 14.58 14.02
N ILE A 29 -11.74 13.36 14.56
CA ILE A 29 -11.02 13.04 15.79
C ILE A 29 -9.53 13.17 15.50
N THR A 30 -8.82 13.95 16.32
CA THR A 30 -7.36 14.00 16.27
C THR A 30 -6.81 12.74 16.93
N CYS A 31 -6.25 11.85 16.13
CA CYS A 31 -5.54 10.66 16.59
C CYS A 31 -4.29 10.43 15.75
N GLU A 32 -3.37 9.65 16.30
CA GLU A 32 -2.24 9.15 15.54
C GLU A 32 -2.72 8.04 14.60
N VAL A 33 -2.21 8.04 13.36
CA VAL A 33 -2.60 7.07 12.33
C VAL A 33 -1.35 6.45 11.73
N MET A 34 -1.36 5.12 11.59
CA MET A 34 -0.37 4.36 10.82
C MET A 34 -1.02 3.91 9.52
N LEU A 35 -0.37 4.18 8.38
CA LEU A 35 -0.83 3.78 7.06
C LEU A 35 0.29 3.02 6.33
N GLY A 36 -0.13 2.08 5.48
CA GLY A 36 0.76 1.30 4.63
C GLY A 36 0.10 1.01 3.29
N THR A 37 0.92 0.79 2.28
CA THR A 37 0.53 0.30 0.96
C THR A 37 1.54 -0.75 0.53
N THR A 38 1.10 -1.70 -0.29
CA THR A 38 2.01 -2.62 -0.96
C THR A 38 2.40 -2.09 -2.35
N THR A 39 3.44 -2.66 -2.95
CA THR A 39 3.91 -2.26 -4.29
C THR A 39 3.04 -2.86 -5.40
N THR A 40 2.38 -4.00 -5.15
CA THR A 40 1.61 -4.76 -6.14
C THR A 40 0.15 -4.94 -5.72
N GLU A 41 -0.42 -3.87 -5.19
CA GLU A 41 -1.80 -3.77 -4.74
C GLU A 41 -2.81 -4.34 -5.77
N SER A 42 -2.61 -4.11 -7.07
CA SER A 42 -3.49 -4.56 -8.18
C SER A 42 -3.21 -5.96 -8.70
N TYR A 43 -2.44 -6.78 -7.98
CA TYR A 43 -2.13 -8.16 -8.39
C TYR A 43 -3.39 -9.01 -8.61
N SER A 44 -4.40 -8.86 -7.75
CA SER A 44 -5.66 -9.61 -7.82
C SER A 44 -6.56 -9.22 -8.98
N ASP A 45 -6.28 -8.12 -9.68
CA ASP A 45 -7.07 -7.66 -10.82
C ASP A 45 -6.70 -8.39 -12.13
N PHE A 46 -5.62 -9.19 -12.12
CA PHE A 46 -5.12 -9.92 -13.28
C PHE A 46 -5.37 -11.43 -13.18
N SER A 47 -5.51 -12.10 -14.33
CA SER A 47 -5.63 -13.55 -14.37
C SER A 47 -4.28 -14.23 -14.10
N ALA A 48 -4.30 -15.49 -13.64
CA ALA A 48 -3.08 -16.26 -13.40
C ALA A 48 -2.19 -16.39 -14.67
N ASN A 49 -2.80 -16.44 -15.85
CA ASN A 49 -2.06 -16.48 -17.12
C ASN A 49 -1.38 -15.14 -17.42
N ASP A 50 -2.09 -14.02 -17.22
CA ASP A 50 -1.52 -12.68 -17.41
C ASP A 50 -0.39 -12.43 -16.41
N ILE A 51 -0.54 -12.94 -15.19
CA ILE A 51 0.51 -12.88 -14.17
C ILE A 51 1.70 -13.75 -14.59
N GLN A 52 1.50 -14.95 -15.10
CA GLN A 52 2.62 -15.84 -15.42
C GLN A 52 3.40 -15.41 -16.68
N TYR A 53 2.68 -15.01 -17.73
CA TYR A 53 3.26 -14.78 -19.06
C TYR A 53 3.34 -13.30 -19.45
N GLY A 54 2.69 -12.42 -18.69
CA GLY A 54 2.52 -11.02 -19.05
C GLY A 54 1.47 -10.84 -20.13
N PHE A 55 1.39 -9.63 -20.67
CA PHE A 55 0.47 -9.32 -21.76
C PHE A 55 1.00 -8.25 -22.70
N GLU A 56 0.40 -8.23 -23.89
CA GLU A 56 0.76 -7.31 -24.97
C GLU A 56 0.21 -5.89 -24.74
N GLU A 57 0.78 -4.93 -25.47
CA GLU A 57 0.40 -3.53 -25.39
C GLU A 57 -1.08 -3.27 -25.66
N ASP A 58 -1.70 -4.05 -26.55
CA ASP A 58 -3.13 -3.93 -26.84
C ASP A 58 -3.99 -4.27 -25.63
N GLN A 59 -3.58 -5.25 -24.82
CA GLN A 59 -4.26 -5.62 -23.60
C GLN A 59 -4.08 -4.54 -22.53
N ARG A 60 -2.84 -4.04 -22.33
CA ARG A 60 -2.58 -2.85 -21.48
C ARG A 60 -3.52 -1.71 -21.84
N ASN A 61 -3.58 -1.37 -23.13
CA ASN A 61 -4.36 -0.23 -23.61
C ASN A 61 -5.87 -0.43 -23.40
N ARG A 62 -6.37 -1.67 -23.44
CA ARG A 62 -7.78 -1.98 -23.09
C ARG A 62 -8.04 -1.81 -21.60
N VAL A 63 -7.15 -2.34 -20.75
CA VAL A 63 -7.25 -2.26 -19.29
C VAL A 63 -7.23 -0.80 -18.83
N LEU A 64 -6.21 -0.03 -19.23
CA LEU A 64 -6.08 1.38 -18.83
C LEU A 64 -7.25 2.24 -19.33
N ARG A 65 -7.74 2.02 -20.57
CA ARG A 65 -8.94 2.75 -21.05
C ARG A 65 -10.19 2.40 -20.26
N THR A 66 -10.32 1.16 -19.82
CA THR A 66 -11.46 0.72 -19.00
C THR A 66 -11.39 1.37 -17.63
N TYR A 67 -10.21 1.36 -17.00
CA TYR A 67 -9.97 2.08 -15.75
C TYR A 67 -10.30 3.58 -15.87
N ILE A 68 -9.73 4.26 -16.86
CA ILE A 68 -9.91 5.72 -17.02
C ILE A 68 -11.36 6.09 -17.30
N ARG A 69 -12.09 5.32 -18.13
CA ARG A 69 -13.53 5.55 -18.34
C ARG A 69 -14.36 5.38 -17.07
N ASN A 70 -13.93 4.49 -16.18
CA ASN A 70 -14.64 4.22 -14.94
C ASN A 70 -14.30 5.24 -13.84
N ALA A 71 -13.10 5.82 -13.88
CA ALA A 71 -12.60 6.74 -12.87
C ALA A 71 -12.82 8.23 -13.22
N TYR A 72 -12.79 8.58 -14.51
CA TYR A 72 -12.83 9.96 -14.99
C TYR A 72 -14.00 10.18 -15.96
N ILE A 73 -14.49 11.42 -16.00
CA ILE A 73 -15.61 11.82 -16.88
C ILE A 73 -15.10 12.61 -18.10
N TYR A 74 -14.05 13.42 -17.91
CA TYR A 74 -13.53 14.35 -18.93
C TYR A 74 -12.09 14.00 -19.33
N HIS A 75 -11.66 14.50 -20.50
CA HIS A 75 -10.28 14.39 -21.01
C HIS A 75 -9.69 12.97 -21.03
N LEU A 76 -10.53 11.98 -21.31
CA LEU A 76 -10.16 10.56 -21.22
C LEU A 76 -8.97 10.20 -22.12
N ASN A 77 -8.86 10.84 -23.29
CA ASN A 77 -7.80 10.54 -24.25
C ASN A 77 -6.46 11.15 -23.82
N GLU A 78 -6.50 12.37 -23.26
CA GLU A 78 -5.35 13.09 -22.74
C GLU A 78 -4.82 12.40 -21.48
N ILE A 79 -5.72 12.05 -20.54
CA ILE A 79 -5.37 11.28 -19.33
C ILE A 79 -4.79 9.93 -19.72
N PHE A 80 -5.40 9.21 -20.66
CA PHE A 80 -4.85 7.94 -21.14
C PHE A 80 -3.45 8.09 -21.73
N SER A 81 -3.22 9.14 -22.51
CA SER A 81 -1.90 9.39 -23.11
C SER A 81 -0.85 9.74 -22.06
N ALA A 82 -1.22 10.53 -21.05
CA ALA A 82 -0.35 10.89 -19.94
C ALA A 82 0.01 9.67 -19.08
N VAL A 83 -0.98 8.88 -18.65
CA VAL A 83 -0.75 7.66 -17.86
C VAL A 83 0.10 6.66 -18.63
N LYS A 84 -0.20 6.45 -19.92
CA LYS A 84 0.61 5.56 -20.76
C LYS A 84 2.06 6.05 -20.84
N ASN A 85 2.28 7.35 -20.99
CA ASN A 85 3.62 7.92 -21.12
C ASN A 85 4.43 7.80 -19.83
N GLU A 86 3.79 8.03 -18.68
CA GLU A 86 4.41 7.98 -17.35
C GLU A 86 4.87 6.57 -17.00
N TYR A 87 3.98 5.57 -17.17
CA TYR A 87 4.26 4.17 -16.84
C TYR A 87 4.86 3.40 -18.02
N THR A 88 5.57 4.07 -18.92
CA THR A 88 6.38 3.40 -19.94
C THR A 88 7.84 3.55 -19.57
N ASP A 89 8.53 2.43 -19.36
CA ASP A 89 9.98 2.41 -19.17
C ASP A 89 10.66 2.72 -20.51
N TRP A 90 11.10 3.97 -20.67
CA TRP A 90 11.75 4.47 -21.88
C TRP A 90 13.21 4.06 -22.01
N ASP A 91 13.83 3.55 -20.94
CA ASP A 91 15.24 3.12 -20.96
C ASP A 91 15.40 1.77 -21.68
N LYS A 92 14.32 0.99 -21.80
CA LYS A 92 14.30 -0.30 -22.49
C LYS A 92 13.73 -0.15 -23.91
N PRO A 93 14.54 -0.39 -24.96
CA PRO A 93 14.09 -0.25 -26.35
C PRO A 93 13.06 -1.32 -26.78
N ILE A 94 12.99 -2.45 -26.06
CA ILE A 94 12.04 -3.54 -26.33
C ILE A 94 11.18 -3.72 -25.09
N GLN A 95 9.87 -3.54 -25.26
CA GLN A 95 8.87 -3.76 -24.22
C GLN A 95 8.55 -5.26 -24.15
N HIS A 96 9.09 -5.94 -23.12
CA HIS A 96 8.75 -7.34 -22.86
C HIS A 96 7.35 -7.44 -22.20
N PRO A 97 6.53 -8.46 -22.51
CA PRO A 97 5.18 -8.61 -21.95
C PRO A 97 5.11 -8.55 -20.42
N ILE A 98 6.17 -9.01 -19.74
CA ILE A 98 6.30 -8.93 -18.28
C ILE A 98 6.50 -7.49 -17.79
N ASN A 99 7.29 -6.68 -18.48
CA ASN A 99 7.47 -5.27 -18.11
C ASN A 99 6.18 -4.49 -18.33
N ILE A 100 5.49 -4.76 -19.45
CA ILE A 100 4.18 -4.17 -19.74
C ILE A 100 3.18 -4.52 -18.63
N ARG A 101 3.14 -5.80 -18.21
CA ARG A 101 2.33 -6.24 -17.08
C ARG A 101 2.66 -5.46 -15.80
N ASP A 102 3.93 -5.40 -15.42
CA ASP A 102 4.37 -4.78 -14.17
C ASP A 102 4.06 -3.29 -14.15
N SER A 103 4.38 -2.55 -15.21
CA SER A 103 4.07 -1.12 -15.29
C SER A 103 2.56 -0.84 -15.34
N THR A 104 1.77 -1.74 -15.93
CA THR A 104 0.29 -1.61 -15.91
C THR A 104 -0.25 -1.88 -14.51
N MET A 105 0.28 -2.88 -13.81
CA MET A 105 -0.11 -3.20 -12.44
C MET A 105 0.25 -2.04 -11.51
N GLU A 106 1.42 -1.43 -11.68
CA GLU A 106 1.85 -0.23 -10.96
C GLU A 106 0.89 0.96 -11.21
N ALA A 107 0.58 1.25 -12.48
CA ALA A 107 -0.36 2.32 -12.84
C ALA A 107 -1.75 2.14 -12.21
N LEU A 108 -2.26 0.91 -12.17
CA LEU A 108 -3.52 0.61 -11.51
C LEU A 108 -3.41 0.70 -9.99
N SER A 109 -2.31 0.22 -9.41
CA SER A 109 -2.06 0.27 -7.96
C SER A 109 -2.04 1.71 -7.46
N ASP A 110 -1.35 2.58 -8.19
CA ASP A 110 -1.26 3.98 -7.87
C ASP A 110 -2.60 4.69 -8.01
N GLY A 111 -3.31 4.41 -9.09
CA GLY A 111 -4.61 4.99 -9.37
C GLY A 111 -5.72 4.55 -8.41
N HIS A 112 -5.70 3.29 -7.96
CA HIS A 112 -6.73 2.73 -7.10
C HIS A 112 -6.46 2.91 -5.61
N THR A 113 -5.20 2.86 -5.18
CA THR A 113 -4.86 2.73 -3.75
C THR A 113 -3.88 3.80 -3.29
N VAL A 114 -2.72 3.95 -3.94
CA VAL A 114 -1.69 4.86 -3.43
C VAL A 114 -2.14 6.32 -3.48
N SER A 115 -2.71 6.77 -4.61
CA SER A 115 -3.17 8.15 -4.76
C SER A 115 -4.30 8.51 -3.78
N PRO A 116 -5.36 7.69 -3.62
CA PRO A 116 -6.34 7.90 -2.55
C PRO A 116 -5.76 7.81 -1.14
N LEU A 117 -4.78 6.94 -0.87
CA LEU A 117 -4.17 6.82 0.46
C LEU A 117 -3.40 8.08 0.83
N VAL A 118 -2.55 8.59 -0.08
CA VAL A 118 -1.77 9.81 0.16
C VAL A 118 -2.68 11.03 0.29
N ARG A 119 -3.75 11.12 -0.52
CA ARG A 119 -4.64 12.28 -0.51
C ARG A 119 -5.73 12.22 0.57
N ARG A 120 -6.24 11.04 0.89
CA ARG A 120 -7.48 10.83 1.66
C ARG A 120 -7.34 9.79 2.78
N LEU A 121 -6.12 9.33 3.09
CA LEU A 121 -5.83 8.36 4.15
C LEU A 121 -6.72 7.09 4.06
N GLY A 122 -7.05 6.67 2.83
CA GLY A 122 -8.03 5.63 2.56
C GLY A 122 -7.52 4.48 1.69
N SER A 123 -8.15 3.32 1.94
CA SER A 123 -7.98 1.99 1.32
C SER A 123 -6.65 1.29 1.57
N ILE A 124 -6.74 0.15 2.25
CA ILE A 124 -5.66 -0.82 2.48
C ILE A 124 -6.09 -2.10 1.74
N ARG A 125 -5.26 -2.69 0.87
CA ARG A 125 -5.50 -4.06 0.40
C ARG A 125 -4.67 -5.03 1.22
N GLY A 126 -5.33 -6.07 1.70
CA GLY A 126 -4.87 -6.91 2.81
C GLY A 126 -3.76 -7.92 2.51
N GLU A 127 -2.85 -7.65 1.58
CA GLU A 127 -1.64 -8.48 1.40
C GLU A 127 -0.68 -8.32 2.60
N ASP A 128 -0.59 -7.09 3.12
CA ASP A 128 0.17 -6.71 4.32
C ASP A 128 -0.41 -7.29 5.62
N LEU A 129 -1.73 -7.53 5.66
CA LEU A 129 -2.45 -8.09 6.81
C LEU A 129 -1.84 -9.43 7.26
N THR A 130 -1.31 -10.20 6.32
CA THR A 130 -0.67 -11.48 6.60
C THR A 130 0.55 -11.33 7.52
N TYR A 131 1.35 -10.30 7.30
CA TYR A 131 2.54 -9.99 8.08
C TYR A 131 2.17 -9.33 9.42
N ILE A 132 1.20 -8.41 9.40
CA ILE A 132 0.68 -7.74 10.61
C ILE A 132 0.06 -8.76 11.59
N LEU A 133 -0.59 -9.81 11.09
CA LEU A 133 -1.17 -10.87 11.91
C LEU A 133 -0.16 -11.97 12.29
N GLY A 134 1.09 -11.89 11.82
CA GLY A 134 2.12 -12.85 12.16
C GLY A 134 1.95 -14.23 11.51
N LEU A 135 1.22 -14.34 10.40
CA LEU A 135 1.05 -15.62 9.69
C LEU A 135 2.38 -16.29 9.31
N PRO A 136 3.44 -15.57 8.89
CA PRO A 136 4.75 -16.17 8.65
C PRO A 136 5.38 -16.85 9.87
N LEU A 137 5.10 -16.36 11.08
CA LEU A 137 5.66 -16.90 12.33
C LEU A 137 5.03 -18.24 12.72
N VAL A 138 3.79 -18.51 12.27
CA VAL A 138 3.06 -19.76 12.54
C VAL A 138 3.09 -20.74 11.37
N GLY A 139 3.74 -20.37 10.25
CA GLY A 139 3.79 -21.20 9.05
C GLY A 139 2.48 -21.21 8.24
N GLY A 140 1.66 -20.17 8.39
CA GLY A 140 0.35 -20.03 7.77
C GLY A 140 -0.81 -20.66 8.55
N LEU A 141 -2.02 -20.47 8.06
CA LEU A 141 -3.25 -21.06 8.62
C LEU A 141 -3.90 -22.00 7.58
N PRO A 142 -4.77 -22.94 8.00
CA PRO A 142 -5.45 -23.86 7.08
C PRO A 142 -6.22 -23.18 5.95
N HIS A 143 -6.73 -21.96 6.18
CA HIS A 143 -7.48 -21.16 5.21
C HIS A 143 -6.62 -20.11 4.49
N PHE A 144 -5.35 -19.95 4.90
CA PHE A 144 -4.37 -19.05 4.30
C PHE A 144 -3.03 -19.79 4.10
N PRO A 145 -3.00 -20.86 3.27
CA PRO A 145 -1.76 -21.56 2.98
C PRO A 145 -0.88 -20.67 2.10
N GLN A 146 0.20 -20.16 2.69
CA GLN A 146 1.21 -19.33 2.02
C GLN A 146 2.57 -19.92 2.34
N ASN A 147 3.42 -20.06 1.32
CA ASN A 147 4.78 -20.58 1.47
C ASN A 147 5.70 -19.43 1.88
N PHE A 148 5.77 -19.15 3.18
CA PHE A 148 6.61 -18.08 3.69
C PHE A 148 8.10 -18.41 3.62
N SER A 149 8.86 -17.45 3.12
CA SER A 149 10.32 -17.48 3.10
C SER A 149 10.88 -17.21 4.50
N ARG A 150 12.17 -17.50 4.73
CA ARG A 150 12.83 -17.09 5.98
C ARG A 150 12.88 -15.58 6.16
N GLN A 151 12.95 -14.83 5.05
CA GLN A 151 12.97 -13.36 5.10
C GLN A 151 11.60 -12.81 5.55
N ASP A 152 10.53 -13.52 5.22
CA ASP A 152 9.15 -13.14 5.57
C ASP A 152 8.93 -13.20 7.08
N LEU A 153 9.65 -14.09 7.79
CA LEU A 153 9.61 -14.17 9.25
C LEU A 153 10.19 -12.90 9.88
N GLY A 154 11.34 -12.43 9.41
CA GLY A 154 11.96 -11.20 9.89
C GLY A 154 11.11 -9.96 9.61
N ILE A 155 10.45 -9.92 8.44
CA ILE A 155 9.49 -8.85 8.10
C ILE A 155 8.28 -8.88 9.03
N ALA A 156 7.70 -10.06 9.28
CA ALA A 156 6.53 -10.21 10.15
C ALA A 156 6.84 -9.81 11.60
N GLU A 157 8.00 -10.21 12.13
CA GLU A 157 8.44 -9.82 13.46
C GLU A 157 8.63 -8.31 13.58
N ALA A 158 9.28 -7.67 12.60
CA ALA A 158 9.44 -6.22 12.58
C ALA A 158 8.09 -5.49 12.53
N MET A 159 7.19 -5.89 11.62
CA MET A 159 5.85 -5.31 11.50
C MET A 159 5.02 -5.45 12.77
N LEU A 160 5.02 -6.64 13.38
CA LEU A 160 4.31 -6.88 14.64
C LEU A 160 4.81 -5.98 15.77
N ASN A 161 6.13 -5.79 15.86
CA ASN A 161 6.70 -4.89 16.85
C ASN A 161 6.26 -3.45 16.62
N PHE A 162 6.37 -2.93 15.39
CA PHE A 162 5.91 -1.58 15.05
C PHE A 162 4.43 -1.36 15.37
N VAL A 163 3.56 -2.27 14.91
CA VAL A 163 2.11 -2.19 15.17
C VAL A 163 1.80 -2.30 16.66
N SER A 164 2.48 -3.18 17.39
CA SER A 164 2.25 -3.34 18.83
C SER A 164 2.73 -2.13 19.65
N ASN A 165 3.82 -1.49 19.24
CA ASN A 165 4.36 -0.30 19.88
C ASN A 165 3.48 0.91 19.63
N PHE A 166 3.06 1.08 18.37
CA PHE A 166 2.10 2.09 17.96
C PHE A 166 0.79 1.95 18.73
N ALA A 167 0.22 0.75 18.82
CA ALA A 167 -1.01 0.49 19.55
C ALA A 167 -0.91 0.80 21.06
N LYS A 168 0.29 0.69 21.66
CA LYS A 168 0.52 0.97 23.08
C LYS A 168 0.77 2.44 23.39
N SER A 169 1.41 3.16 22.47
CA SER A 169 2.06 4.44 22.79
C SER A 169 1.91 5.55 21.75
N GLY A 170 1.37 5.24 20.58
CA GLY A 170 1.34 6.19 19.45
C GLY A 170 2.62 6.23 18.63
N ASP A 171 3.74 5.75 19.18
CA ASP A 171 5.06 5.73 18.51
C ASP A 171 5.44 4.29 18.11
N PRO A 172 5.64 4.00 16.81
CA PRO A 172 6.11 2.69 16.35
C PRO A 172 7.52 2.34 16.88
N ASN A 173 8.32 3.35 17.25
CA ASN A 173 9.70 3.20 17.71
C ASN A 173 9.82 3.03 19.24
N ALA A 174 8.69 3.02 19.96
CA ALA A 174 8.72 2.97 21.41
C ALA A 174 9.52 1.76 21.94
N PRO A 175 10.32 1.95 23.00
CA PRO A 175 11.13 0.87 23.56
C PRO A 175 10.23 -0.23 24.12
N THR A 176 10.68 -1.48 23.98
CA THR A 176 9.97 -2.65 24.49
C THR A 176 9.71 -2.51 25.99
N PRO A 177 8.47 -2.68 26.48
CA PRO A 177 8.17 -2.57 27.90
C PRO A 177 9.06 -3.48 28.75
N GLY A 178 9.98 -2.91 29.53
CA GLY A 178 10.93 -3.64 30.38
C GLY A 178 12.38 -3.68 29.89
N SER A 179 12.73 -3.13 28.72
CA SER A 179 14.13 -2.93 28.33
C SER A 179 14.71 -1.71 29.04
N LYS A 180 15.92 -1.84 29.60
CA LYS A 180 16.68 -0.69 30.15
C LYS A 180 17.34 0.16 29.06
N ASP A 181 17.41 -0.36 27.84
CA ASP A 181 17.91 0.36 26.67
C ASP A 181 16.81 1.26 26.11
N THR A 182 17.16 2.53 25.94
CA THR A 182 16.33 3.59 25.32
C THR A 182 16.47 3.63 23.80
N SER A 183 17.30 2.75 23.22
CA SER A 183 17.44 2.63 21.78
C SER A 183 16.22 1.97 21.14
N PRO A 184 15.93 2.26 19.87
CA PRO A 184 14.90 1.53 19.12
C PRO A 184 15.08 0.01 19.25
N PRO A 185 13.99 -0.76 19.37
CA PRO A 185 14.03 -2.21 19.41
C PRO A 185 14.83 -2.81 18.25
N ASP A 186 15.54 -3.92 18.49
CA ASP A 186 16.07 -4.72 17.39
C ASP A 186 14.90 -5.53 16.82
N TYR A 187 14.42 -5.11 15.64
CA TYR A 187 13.24 -5.65 15.00
C TYR A 187 13.48 -6.98 14.26
N GLY A 188 14.72 -7.50 14.25
CA GLY A 188 15.09 -8.72 13.54
C GLY A 188 15.35 -9.93 14.44
N THR A 189 15.17 -11.13 13.90
CA THR A 189 15.56 -12.38 14.59
C THR A 189 17.05 -12.39 14.95
N ASN A 190 17.45 -13.13 15.99
CA ASN A 190 18.86 -13.24 16.43
C ASN A 190 19.85 -13.67 15.32
N LYS A 191 19.37 -14.23 14.19
CA LYS A 191 20.15 -14.67 13.04
C LYS A 191 20.13 -13.69 11.85
N GLU A 192 19.25 -12.68 11.85
CA GLU A 192 19.07 -11.67 10.78
C GLU A 192 19.47 -10.25 11.22
N LYS A 193 20.26 -10.15 12.31
CA LYS A 193 20.72 -8.96 13.07
C LYS A 193 21.27 -7.73 12.32
N THR A 194 21.14 -7.63 11.00
CA THR A 194 21.73 -6.54 10.20
C THR A 194 20.73 -5.76 9.36
N ARG A 195 19.51 -6.24 9.06
CA ARG A 195 18.61 -5.52 8.15
C ARG A 195 17.75 -4.46 8.85
N TYR A 196 17.22 -4.77 10.03
CA TYR A 196 16.29 -3.88 10.74
C TYR A 196 16.89 -3.26 12.01
N LYS A 197 18.19 -3.46 12.24
CA LYS A 197 18.90 -2.94 13.40
C LYS A 197 19.03 -1.42 13.28
N GLY A 198 18.44 -0.69 14.22
CA GLY A 198 18.45 0.78 14.23
C GLY A 198 17.54 1.39 13.15
N LEU A 199 16.59 0.62 12.62
CA LEU A 199 15.56 1.15 11.74
C LEU A 199 14.65 2.08 12.55
N VAL A 200 14.47 3.30 12.07
CA VAL A 200 13.58 4.30 12.68
C VAL A 200 12.46 4.60 11.71
N TRP A 201 11.22 4.45 12.16
CA TRP A 201 10.05 4.86 11.43
C TRP A 201 9.74 6.32 11.77
N GLU A 202 10.28 7.23 10.95
CA GLU A 202 10.06 8.67 11.09
C GLU A 202 8.59 9.04 10.81
N PRO A 203 8.04 10.08 11.48
CA PRO A 203 6.70 10.55 11.22
C PRO A 203 6.56 11.11 9.80
N TYR A 204 5.41 10.86 9.18
CA TYR A 204 5.09 11.43 7.87
C TYR A 204 4.70 12.91 8.03
N GLU A 205 5.46 13.80 7.41
CA GLU A 205 5.11 15.22 7.30
C GLU A 205 4.91 15.60 5.84
N ILE A 206 3.99 16.54 5.56
CA ILE A 206 3.70 16.98 4.19
C ILE A 206 4.94 17.55 3.48
N GLY A 207 5.85 18.16 4.25
CA GLY A 207 7.08 18.75 3.73
C GLY A 207 8.18 17.74 3.39
N THR A 208 8.33 16.67 4.19
CA THR A 208 9.41 15.68 4.02
C THR A 208 8.95 14.42 3.30
N GLN A 209 7.68 14.04 3.49
CA GLN A 209 7.04 12.85 2.95
C GLN A 209 7.84 11.57 3.19
N PHE A 210 8.56 11.50 4.31
CA PHE A 210 9.32 10.32 4.66
C PHE A 210 8.40 9.13 4.91
N TYR A 211 8.76 7.99 4.35
CA TYR A 211 8.05 6.73 4.50
C TYR A 211 9.05 5.60 4.74
N LEU A 212 8.59 4.56 5.43
CA LEU A 212 9.39 3.38 5.72
C LEU A 212 9.17 2.31 4.64
N SER A 213 10.24 1.92 3.93
CA SER A 213 10.22 0.77 3.04
C SER A 213 10.55 -0.50 3.84
N VAL A 214 9.55 -1.36 4.06
CA VAL A 214 9.70 -2.57 4.90
C VAL A 214 10.43 -3.70 4.17
N SER A 215 10.26 -3.80 2.86
CA SER A 215 11.04 -4.70 2.00
C SER A 215 11.34 -4.03 0.66
N LYS A 216 12.42 -4.45 0.01
CA LYS A 216 12.70 -4.23 -1.41
C LYS A 216 12.62 -5.56 -2.14
#